data_AF-A0A2H0JTS4-F1
#
_entry.id   AF-A0A2H0JTS4-F1
#
_cell.length_a   1.000
_cell.length_b   1.000
_cell.length_c   1.000
_cell.angle_alpha   90.00
_cell.angle_beta   90.00
_cell.angle_gamma   90.00
#
_symmetry.space_group_name_H-M   'P 1'
#
loop_
_entity.id
_entity.type
_entity.pdbx_description
1 polymer ?
#
loop_
_entity_poly.entity_id
_entity_poly.type
_entity_poly.pdbx_seq_one_letter_code
_entity_poly.pdbx_strand_id
1 'polypeptide(L)' 'MVFTRSNYRLMLLGLAMITVGYVIMRLENEVDGMISLYVAPLIILGGYLEIIHAILKRPSVVE' A
#
# COMPACT_ATOMS: atom_id res chain seq x y z
N MET A 1 -0.57 -18.71 -14.56
CA MET A 1 0.14 -17.77 -13.66
C MET A 1 -0.58 -17.76 -12.32
N VAL A 2 0.15 -17.68 -11.21
CA VAL A 2 -0.43 -17.68 -9.85
C VAL A 2 -1.30 -16.45 -9.59
N PHE A 3 -0.96 -15.31 -10.21
CA PHE A 3 -1.69 -14.06 -10.10
C PHE A 3 -2.21 -13.58 -11.45
N THR A 4 -3.35 -12.87 -11.42
CA THR A 4 -3.91 -12.20 -12.60
C THR A 4 -3.30 -10.81 -12.77
N ARG A 5 -3.53 -10.19 -13.93
CA ARG A 5 -3.17 -8.79 -14.18
C ARG A 5 -3.79 -7.83 -13.15
N SER A 6 -4.99 -8.14 -12.65
CA SER A 6 -5.64 -7.33 -11.62
C SER A 6 -4.88 -7.40 -10.30
N ASN A 7 -4.39 -8.57 -9.90
CA ASN A 7 -3.66 -8.71 -8.63
C ASN A 7 -2.36 -7.90 -8.67
N TYR A 8 -1.61 -7.96 -9.78
CA TYR A 8 -0.40 -7.13 -9.92
C TYR A 8 -0.67 -5.62 -9.89
N ARG A 9 -1.80 -5.16 -10.45
CA ARG A 9 -2.20 -3.75 -10.36
C ARG A 9 -2.50 -3.33 -8.92
N LEU A 10 -3.19 -4.18 -8.15
CA LEU A 10 -3.48 -3.93 -6.74
C LEU A 10 -2.20 -3.97 -5.89
N MET A 11 -1.28 -4.90 -6.17
CA MET A 11 0.03 -4.93 -5.50
C MET A 11 0.84 -3.65 -5.77
N LEU A 12 0.81 -3.14 -7.01
CA LEU A 12 1.45 -1.86 -7.35
C LEU A 12 0.79 -0.68 -6.62
N LEU A 13 -0.52 -0.69 -6.45
CA LEU A 13 -1.23 0.33 -5.68
C LEU A 13 -0.78 0.33 -4.22
N GLY A 14 -0.72 -0.84 -3.57
CA GLY A 14 -0.25 -0.94 -2.19
C GLY A 14 1.22 -0.52 -2.04
N LEU A 15 2.09 -0.89 -2.99
CA LEU A 15 3.48 -0.42 -3.03
C LEU A 15 3.58 1.11 -3.19
N ALA A 16 2.73 1.69 -4.03
CA ALA A 16 2.66 3.14 -4.21
C ALA A 16 2.22 3.83 -2.91
N MET A 17 1.24 3.28 -2.19
CA MET A 17 0.83 3.82 -0.88
C MET A 17 1.98 3.81 0.14
N ILE A 18 2.70 2.69 0.27
CA ILE A 18 3.86 2.60 1.17
C ILE A 18 4.91 3.64 0.79
N THR A 19 5.19 3.76 -0.52
CA THR A 19 6.16 4.74 -1.04
C THR A 19 5.72 6.17 -0.70
N VAL A 20 4.44 6.51 -0.93
CA VAL A 20 3.88 7.83 -0.59
C VAL A 20 4.01 8.10 0.90
N GLY A 21 3.72 7.11 1.77
CA GLY A 21 3.88 7.22 3.21
C GLY A 21 5.30 7.63 3.61
N TYR A 22 6.33 6.98 3.06
CA TYR A 22 7.72 7.37 3.33
C TYR A 22 8.11 8.69 2.68
N VAL A 23 7.58 9.01 1.49
CA VAL A 23 7.86 10.29 0.83
C VAL A 23 7.32 11.45 1.65
N ILE A 24 6.09 11.38 2.18
CA ILE A 24 5.52 12.45 2.99
C ILE A 24 6.25 12.62 4.33
N MET A 25 6.74 11.52 4.94
CA MET A 25 7.61 11.61 6.13
C MET A 25 8.88 12.39 5.82
N ARG A 26 9.49 12.10 4.66
CA ARG A 26 10.70 12.80 4.22
C ARG A 26 10.44 14.27 3.90
N LEU A 27 9.26 14.60 3.39
CA LEU A 27 8.87 15.99 3.10
C LEU A 27 8.61 16.79 4.38
N GLU A 28 7.99 16.20 5.39
CA GLU A 28 7.81 16.86 6.69
C GLU A 28 9.14 17.02 7.44
N ASN A 29 10.03 16.01 7.34
CA ASN A 29 11.38 16.02 7.89
C ASN A 29 11.44 16.31 9.41
N GLU A 30 10.39 15.93 10.13
CA GLU A 30 10.26 16.05 11.58
C GLU A 30 9.64 14.75 12.10
N VAL A 31 10.35 14.06 13.00
CA VAL A 31 9.93 12.71 13.43
C VAL A 31 8.70 12.79 14.33
N ASP A 32 8.62 13.84 15.16
CA ASP A 32 7.48 14.09 16.03
C ASP A 32 6.39 14.96 15.35
N GLY A 33 6.53 15.19 14.05
CA GLY A 33 5.57 15.92 13.23
C GLY A 33 4.25 15.15 13.10
N MET A 34 3.14 15.88 12.97
CA MET A 34 1.81 15.25 12.91
C MET A 34 1.70 14.26 11.75
N ILE A 35 2.29 14.57 10.59
CA ILE A 35 2.20 13.73 9.40
C ILE A 35 3.02 12.46 9.61
N SER A 36 4.25 12.58 10.07
CA SER A 36 5.18 11.46 10.24
C SER A 36 4.77 10.55 11.38
N LEU A 37 4.22 11.11 12.46
CA LEU A 37 3.85 10.36 13.66
C LEU A 37 2.48 9.68 13.52
N TYR A 38 1.51 10.29 12.84
CA TYR A 38 0.13 9.77 12.78
C TYR A 38 -0.36 9.41 11.38
N VAL A 39 -0.10 10.25 10.37
CA VAL A 39 -0.69 10.08 9.04
C VAL A 39 0.06 9.04 8.20
N ALA A 40 1.38 9.14 8.15
CA ALA A 40 2.23 8.25 7.37
C ALA A 40 2.14 6.78 7.83
N PRO A 41 2.12 6.46 9.14
CA PRO A 41 1.96 5.07 9.59
C PRO A 41 0.63 4.45 9.13
N LEU A 42 -0.46 5.22 9.12
CA LEU A 42 -1.77 4.74 8.64
C LEU A 42 -1.77 4.49 7.13
N ILE A 43 -1.11 5.35 6.34
CA ILE A 43 -0.96 5.15 4.89
C ILE A 43 -0.11 3.91 4.59
N ILE A 44 1.01 3.75 5.30
CA ILE A 44 1.90 2.58 5.15
C ILE A 44 1.16 1.29 5.53
N LEU A 45 0.45 1.30 6.66
CA LEU A 45 -0.38 0.18 7.10
C LEU A 45 -1.45 -0.16 6.04
N GLY A 46 -2.14 0.85 5.50
CA GLY A 46 -3.09 0.68 4.41
C GLY A 46 -2.46 0.05 3.17
N GLY A 47 -1.24 0.45 2.81
CA GLY A 47 -0.49 -0.14 1.71
C GLY A 47 -0.16 -1.62 1.94
N TYR A 48 0.22 -2.01 3.16
CA TYR A 48 0.42 -3.43 3.49
C TYR A 48 -0.88 -4.22 3.44
N LEU A 49 -1.98 -3.68 3.97
CA LEU A 49 -3.29 -4.32 3.91
C LEU A 49 -3.77 -4.51 2.46
N GLU A 50 -3.52 -3.53 1.59
CA GLU A 50 -3.82 -3.61 0.16
C GLU A 50 -2.99 -4.69 -0.54
N ILE A 51 -1.70 -4.82 -0.24
CA ILE A 51 -0.86 -5.90 -0.78
C ILE A 51 -1.37 -7.27 -0.33
N ILE A 52 -1.73 -7.41 0.96
CA ILE A 52 -2.32 -8.64 1.49
C ILE A 52 -3.62 -8.96 0.76
N HIS A 53 -4.50 -7.96 0.59
CA HIS A 53 -5.74 -8.11 -0.17
C HIS A 53 -5.48 -8.56 -1.61
N ALA A 54 -4.52 -7.94 -2.29
CA ALA A 54 -4.15 -8.25 -3.67
C ALA A 54 -3.62 -9.70 -3.83
N ILE A 55 -2.87 -10.19 -2.86
CA ILE A 55 -2.35 -11.56 -2.83
C ILE A 55 -3.47 -12.57 -2.56
N LEU A 56 -4.36 -12.26 -1.62
CA LEU A 56 -5.49 -13.14 -1.25
C LEU A 56 -6.62 -13.13 -2.28
N LYS A 57 -6.68 -12.11 -3.16
CA LYS A 57 -7.69 -11.99 -4.20
C LYS A 57 -7.58 -13.13 -5.22
N ARG A 58 -8.54 -14.03 -5.14
CA ARG A 58 -8.66 -15.18 -6.06
C ARG A 58 -9.06 -14.67 -7.45
N PRO A 59 -8.54 -15.27 -8.52
CA PRO A 59 -9.08 -15.06 -9.86
C PRO A 59 -10.58 -15.36 -9.83
N SER A 60 -11.42 -14.45 -10.30
CA SER A 60 -12.82 -14.77 -10.56
C SER A 60 -12.81 -15.80 -11.70
N VAL A 61 -13.00 -17.06 -11.35
CA VAL A 61 -13.34 -18.09 -12.33
C VAL A 61 -14.69 -17.65 -12.88
N VAL A 62 -14.68 -17.14 -14.12
CA VAL A 62 -15.92 -17.07 -14.88
C VAL A 62 -16.20 -18.52 -15.25
N GLU A 63 -17.16 -19.15 -14.56
CA GLU A 63 -17.79 -20.39 -15.04
C GLU A 63 -18.50 -20.15 -16.37
#